data_AF-A0A1Q8RCF8-F1
#
_entry.id   AF-A0A1Q8RCF8-F1
#
_cell.length_a   1.000
_cell.length_b   1.000
_cell.length_c   1.000
_cell.angle_alpha   90.00
_cell.angle_beta   90.00
_cell.angle_gamma   90.00
#
_symmetry.space_group_name_H-M   'P 1'
#
loop_
_entity.id
_entity.type
_entity.pdbx_description
1 polymer ?
#
loop_
_entity_poly.entity_id
_entity_poly.type
_entity_poly.pdbx_seq_one_letter_code
_entity_poly.pdbx_strand_id
1 'polypeptide(L)'
;MGLLWAATALLAADAVRAYPSSRACSNSSRLNVPATPAGASIPHSNSFASFSFEPAFWVEFFGNASTPNELTFGAINRIHEHGGRPVVRPGGITMDSMVFDPEGGDVVRTTSPEGGVWRTTVGPNYFKSWDNFPEDTRFIATLNFGNESLDIARDLAVASTTYQGDKIAYYELGNEPTNYERTRWNFSTDAYVREWKDYTREIDAAVNATGQSTLPSERWWASSATTDDSGLEVRPVALIPAGIDSESQVGVYSIHSYGFSTCDPARAVLATIPNILNHTELTRYCDEEIYPSARAALDVGAHWNIGEYNSVSCSGAPNVTDTFAQALWVVDTQLIYATRNASAVHLHQGATLALQSRDQLNTPGENGTPGYSTYSMLYPRDSAKRGPARTLPSFLAQLFMAEAFAVPGTRVRALSAPEGVSPESFAAYAFYNEDRVSKLALVNMKPYYANSTSDFSVRVDVSFAVPAGEGDGARAHVKRMTAPYVNTGNSSLSTWAGQSFPQGKPEGETVIETVGEDGVVEVRGSQAVLVFFNDEEVYGL
;
A
#
# COMPACT_ATOMS: atom_id res chain seq x y z
N MET A 1 45.36 24.21 46.23
CA MET A 1 44.80 23.19 45.30
C MET A 1 43.29 23.23 45.44
N GLY A 2 42.63 24.09 44.66
CA GLY A 2 41.17 24.22 44.62
C GLY A 2 40.66 23.76 43.26
N LEU A 3 39.70 22.84 43.26
CA LEU A 3 39.06 22.30 42.06
C LEU A 3 38.20 23.38 41.38
N LEU A 4 38.42 23.58 40.08
CA LEU A 4 37.49 24.29 39.19
C LEU A 4 36.71 23.26 38.39
N TRP A 5 35.40 23.20 38.66
CA TRP A 5 34.41 22.53 37.82
C TRP A 5 34.09 23.42 36.62
N ALA A 6 34.30 22.91 35.41
CA ALA A 6 33.80 23.52 34.18
C ALA A 6 32.47 22.87 33.81
N ALA A 7 31.38 23.63 33.93
CA ALA A 7 30.07 23.25 33.41
C ALA A 7 29.99 23.67 31.94
N THR A 8 29.93 22.71 31.02
CA THR A 8 29.66 22.93 29.61
C THR A 8 28.15 23.05 29.40
N ALA A 9 27.65 24.26 29.16
CA ALA A 9 26.28 24.49 28.74
C ALA A 9 26.15 24.18 27.24
N LEU A 10 25.35 23.17 26.90
CA LEU A 10 24.86 22.92 25.54
C LEU A 10 23.76 23.95 25.24
N LEU A 11 24.07 24.92 24.39
CA LEU A 11 23.06 25.79 23.77
C LEU A 11 22.42 25.02 22.61
N ALA A 12 21.17 24.58 22.80
CA ALA A 12 20.30 24.17 21.71
C ALA A 12 19.94 25.43 20.90
N ALA A 13 20.32 25.47 19.63
CA ALA A 13 19.92 26.53 18.72
C ALA A 13 18.54 26.19 18.12
N ASP A 14 17.47 26.68 18.74
CA ASP A 14 16.16 26.74 18.10
C ASP A 14 16.21 27.78 16.97
N ALA A 15 16.21 27.30 15.74
CA ALA A 15 16.05 28.15 14.57
C ALA A 15 14.57 28.55 14.43
N VAL A 16 14.14 29.53 15.24
CA VAL A 16 12.88 30.24 14.99
C VAL A 16 13.07 31.09 13.73
N ARG A 17 12.60 30.59 12.59
CA ARG A 17 12.45 31.39 11.37
C ARG A 17 11.22 32.27 11.52
N ALA A 18 11.44 33.55 11.84
CA ALA A 18 10.43 34.58 11.67
C ALA A 18 10.21 34.83 10.17
N TYR A 19 9.00 34.54 9.67
CA TYR A 19 8.60 34.91 8.32
C TYR A 19 8.29 36.41 8.26
N PRO A 20 8.80 37.16 7.26
CA PRO A 20 8.41 38.55 7.06
C PRO A 20 6.95 38.61 6.60
N SER A 21 6.16 39.43 7.30
CA SER A 21 4.78 39.74 6.92
C SER A 21 4.75 40.74 5.75
N SER A 22 4.68 40.22 4.52
CA SER A 22 4.22 41.00 3.37
C SER A 22 2.76 40.63 3.06
N ARG A 23 1.84 41.58 3.26
CA ARG A 23 0.49 41.53 2.67
C ARG A 23 0.63 41.67 1.15
N ALA A 24 0.79 40.56 0.45
CA ALA A 24 0.45 40.46 -0.96
C ALA A 24 -1.05 40.11 -1.07
N CYS A 25 -1.80 40.80 -1.92
CA CYS A 25 -3.16 40.38 -2.26
C CYS A 25 -3.13 38.92 -2.75
N SER A 26 -3.95 38.10 -2.11
CA SER A 26 -3.99 36.65 -2.19
C SER A 26 -4.59 36.15 -3.50
N ASN A 27 -3.77 35.58 -4.38
CA ASN A 27 -4.26 34.64 -5.38
C ASN A 27 -4.26 33.24 -4.74
N SER A 28 -5.25 32.94 -3.89
CA SER A 28 -5.57 31.56 -3.49
C SER A 28 -6.45 30.93 -4.57
N SER A 29 -6.10 29.73 -5.01
CA SER A 29 -6.90 29.03 -6.02
C SER A 29 -8.02 28.24 -5.36
N ARG A 30 -9.24 28.32 -5.90
CA ARG A 30 -10.40 27.57 -5.39
C ARG A 30 -10.49 26.20 -6.04
N LEU A 31 -10.80 25.19 -5.23
CA LEU A 31 -11.24 23.89 -5.71
C LEU A 31 -12.75 23.92 -5.96
N ASN A 32 -13.20 23.27 -7.04
CA ASN A 32 -14.62 23.00 -7.23
C ASN A 32 -14.97 21.70 -6.48
N VAL A 33 -15.44 21.83 -5.25
CA VAL A 33 -15.80 20.69 -4.40
C VAL A 33 -17.32 20.54 -4.37
N PRO A 34 -17.87 19.44 -4.90
CA PRO A 34 -19.29 19.15 -4.78
C PRO A 34 -19.73 19.06 -3.32
N ALA A 35 -20.91 19.60 -3.00
CA ALA A 35 -21.45 19.53 -1.64
C ALA A 35 -21.98 18.13 -1.26
N THR A 36 -22.17 17.24 -2.24
CA THR A 36 -22.73 15.89 -2.07
C THR A 36 -21.79 14.85 -2.69
N PRO A 37 -21.86 13.57 -2.28
CA PRO A 37 -21.01 12.51 -2.82
C PRO A 37 -21.42 12.03 -4.21
N ALA A 38 -22.25 12.78 -4.94
CA ALA A 38 -22.59 12.45 -6.32
C ALA A 38 -21.29 12.28 -7.14
N GLY A 39 -21.14 11.16 -7.86
CA GLY A 39 -19.92 10.85 -8.61
C GLY A 39 -18.69 10.50 -7.76
N ALA A 40 -18.83 10.34 -6.44
CA ALA A 40 -17.80 9.75 -5.60
C ALA A 40 -17.80 8.21 -5.70
N SER A 41 -16.69 7.61 -5.31
CA SER A 41 -16.48 6.16 -5.27
C SER A 41 -17.52 5.40 -4.45
N ILE A 42 -17.52 4.07 -4.51
CA ILE A 42 -18.14 3.21 -3.48
C ILE A 42 -17.72 3.64 -2.04
N PRO A 43 -18.53 3.31 -1.02
CA PRO A 43 -18.10 3.49 0.36
C PRO A 43 -16.94 2.54 0.67
N HIS A 44 -15.89 3.06 1.31
CA HIS A 44 -14.69 2.31 1.67
C HIS A 44 -14.72 1.92 3.14
N SER A 45 -14.07 0.79 3.46
CA SER A 45 -13.77 0.40 4.82
C SER A 45 -12.41 0.94 5.26
N ASN A 46 -12.14 0.84 6.55
CA ASN A 46 -10.85 1.16 7.16
C ASN A 46 -9.71 0.22 6.69
N SER A 47 -10.04 -0.82 5.93
CA SER A 47 -9.10 -1.78 5.34
C SER A 47 -8.67 -1.42 3.93
N PHE A 48 -9.07 -0.26 3.39
CA PHE A 48 -8.74 0.12 2.02
C PHE A 48 -7.22 0.04 1.74
N ALA A 49 -6.40 0.63 2.63
CA ALA A 49 -4.95 0.51 2.59
C ALA A 49 -4.50 -0.78 3.31
N SER A 50 -4.20 -1.81 2.53
CA SER A 50 -3.83 -3.16 2.97
C SER A 50 -2.44 -3.53 2.46
N PHE A 51 -1.95 -4.72 2.82
CA PHE A 51 -0.57 -5.14 2.50
C PHE A 51 -0.51 -6.47 1.78
N SER A 52 0.47 -6.60 0.89
CA SER A 52 0.94 -7.89 0.38
C SER A 52 2.39 -8.12 0.85
N PHE A 53 2.72 -9.34 1.26
CA PHE A 53 4.07 -9.72 1.69
C PHE A 53 4.50 -11.05 1.08
N GLU A 54 5.74 -11.13 0.60
CA GLU A 54 6.35 -12.39 0.17
C GLU A 54 6.52 -13.37 1.35
N PRO A 55 5.86 -14.55 1.36
CA PRO A 55 5.88 -15.49 2.48
C PRO A 55 7.27 -16.08 2.73
N ALA A 56 8.16 -16.18 1.73
CA ALA A 56 9.53 -16.65 1.94
C ALA A 56 10.40 -15.73 2.81
N PHE A 57 9.94 -14.50 3.08
CA PHE A 57 10.60 -13.54 3.95
C PHE A 57 9.77 -13.25 5.21
N TRP A 58 8.78 -14.10 5.52
CA TRP A 58 7.87 -13.89 6.64
C TRP A 58 8.60 -13.75 7.97
N VAL A 59 9.62 -14.58 8.21
CA VAL A 59 10.40 -14.53 9.45
C VAL A 59 11.20 -13.23 9.53
N GLU A 60 11.79 -12.77 8.43
CA GLU A 60 12.48 -11.48 8.38
C GLU A 60 11.53 -10.34 8.78
N PHE A 61 10.36 -10.25 8.14
CA PHE A 61 9.37 -9.19 8.35
C PHE A 61 8.66 -9.30 9.71
N PHE A 62 8.13 -10.45 10.08
CA PHE A 62 7.24 -10.60 11.24
C PHE A 62 7.86 -11.34 12.42
N GLY A 63 9.02 -11.99 12.25
CA GLY A 63 9.54 -12.92 13.26
C GLY A 63 8.77 -14.25 13.24
N ASN A 64 8.77 -14.95 14.37
CA ASN A 64 7.99 -16.18 14.53
C ASN A 64 6.89 -16.00 15.57
N ALA A 65 6.06 -17.02 15.76
CA ALA A 65 4.92 -16.96 16.68
C ALA A 65 5.33 -16.56 18.11
N SER A 66 6.48 -17.05 18.60
CA SER A 66 6.99 -16.78 19.96
C SER A 66 7.85 -15.51 20.08
N THR A 67 8.41 -15.02 18.99
CA THR A 67 9.38 -13.92 18.94
C THR A 67 9.01 -12.99 17.78
N PRO A 68 7.96 -12.17 17.95
CA PRO A 68 7.51 -11.22 16.92
C PRO A 68 8.55 -10.13 16.64
N ASN A 69 8.60 -9.64 15.41
CA ASN A 69 9.43 -8.49 15.02
C ASN A 69 8.81 -7.19 15.55
N GLU A 70 9.43 -6.62 16.59
CA GLU A 70 8.91 -5.42 17.27
C GLU A 70 8.78 -4.20 16.35
N LEU A 71 9.68 -4.03 15.36
CA LEU A 71 9.62 -2.90 14.43
C LEU A 71 8.38 -3.00 13.54
N THR A 72 8.18 -4.17 12.92
CA THR A 72 7.06 -4.37 11.99
C THR A 72 5.72 -4.30 12.71
N PHE A 73 5.59 -4.94 13.87
CA PHE A 73 4.35 -4.85 14.65
C PHE A 73 4.15 -3.47 15.26
N GLY A 74 5.21 -2.75 15.65
CA GLY A 74 5.12 -1.34 16.04
C GLY A 74 4.54 -0.46 14.94
N ALA A 75 5.00 -0.66 13.70
CA ALA A 75 4.48 0.05 12.52
C ALA A 75 3.00 -0.29 12.23
N ILE A 76 2.63 -1.58 12.27
CA ILE A 76 1.25 -2.03 12.05
C ILE A 76 0.31 -1.54 13.17
N ASN A 77 0.73 -1.62 14.43
CA ASN A 77 -0.03 -1.08 15.56
C ASN A 77 -0.26 0.41 15.40
N ARG A 78 0.75 1.17 14.93
CA ARG A 78 0.60 2.60 14.68
C ARG A 78 -0.42 2.87 13.56
N ILE A 79 -0.51 2.04 12.53
CA ILE A 79 -1.59 2.13 11.52
C ILE A 79 -2.96 1.91 12.16
N HIS A 80 -3.09 0.92 13.06
CA HIS A 80 -4.33 0.67 13.80
C HIS A 80 -4.73 1.82 14.71
N GLU A 81 -3.78 2.40 15.43
CA GLU A 81 -4.00 3.57 16.29
C GLU A 81 -4.53 4.77 15.49
N HIS A 82 -4.06 4.94 14.25
CA HIS A 82 -4.52 5.99 13.34
C HIS A 82 -5.80 5.62 12.55
N GLY A 83 -6.47 4.52 12.92
CA GLY A 83 -7.79 4.13 12.40
C GLY A 83 -7.77 3.13 11.25
N GLY A 84 -6.61 2.75 10.73
CA GLY A 84 -6.49 1.74 9.67
C GLY A 84 -6.75 0.32 10.18
N ARG A 85 -7.26 -0.57 9.34
CA ARG A 85 -7.49 -2.00 9.65
C ARG A 85 -7.01 -2.87 8.49
N PRO A 86 -5.71 -2.85 8.15
CA PRO A 86 -5.19 -3.56 6.98
C PRO A 86 -5.52 -5.05 6.98
N VAL A 87 -5.87 -5.56 5.80
CA VAL A 87 -5.85 -6.98 5.46
C VAL A 87 -4.45 -7.35 4.97
N VAL A 88 -4.00 -8.56 5.30
CA VAL A 88 -2.67 -9.04 4.91
C VAL A 88 -2.81 -10.16 3.89
N ARG A 89 -2.19 -10.00 2.72
CA ARG A 89 -2.06 -11.03 1.68
C ARG A 89 -0.62 -11.57 1.64
N PRO A 90 -0.35 -12.77 2.18
CA PRO A 90 0.95 -13.43 2.04
C PRO A 90 1.19 -13.98 0.61
N GLY A 91 1.31 -13.10 -0.39
CA GLY A 91 1.33 -13.46 -1.82
C GLY A 91 2.69 -13.29 -2.50
N GLY A 92 2.68 -12.84 -3.74
CA GLY A 92 3.88 -12.68 -4.56
C GLY A 92 4.41 -14.01 -5.09
N ILE A 93 5.56 -13.96 -5.75
CA ILE A 93 6.12 -15.12 -6.46
C ILE A 93 6.48 -16.26 -5.51
N THR A 94 6.86 -15.95 -4.27
CA THR A 94 7.31 -16.98 -3.33
C THR A 94 6.14 -17.75 -2.71
N MET A 95 4.92 -17.28 -2.88
CA MET A 95 3.71 -18.03 -2.54
C MET A 95 3.58 -19.31 -3.36
N ASP A 96 3.89 -19.27 -4.67
CA ASP A 96 3.91 -20.47 -5.53
C ASP A 96 5.12 -21.39 -5.28
N SER A 97 5.93 -21.09 -4.27
CA SER A 97 6.93 -22.01 -3.71
C SER A 97 6.49 -22.64 -2.38
N MET A 98 5.32 -22.26 -1.85
CA MET A 98 4.86 -22.70 -0.54
C MET A 98 4.45 -24.16 -0.53
N VAL A 99 4.83 -24.88 0.53
CA VAL A 99 4.38 -26.24 0.83
C VAL A 99 4.11 -26.35 2.33
N PHE A 100 2.96 -26.91 2.70
CA PHE A 100 2.65 -27.17 4.11
C PHE A 100 3.35 -28.44 4.61
N ASP A 101 3.93 -28.36 5.80
CA ASP A 101 4.47 -29.50 6.55
C ASP A 101 3.87 -29.51 7.96
N PRO A 102 3.05 -30.51 8.34
CA PRO A 102 2.43 -30.57 9.66
C PRO A 102 3.44 -30.76 10.80
N GLU A 103 4.63 -31.30 10.52
CA GLU A 103 5.75 -31.42 11.47
C GLU A 103 6.69 -30.20 11.41
N GLY A 104 6.47 -29.31 10.45
CA GLY A 104 7.24 -28.09 10.25
C GLY A 104 7.08 -27.08 11.37
N GLY A 105 8.11 -26.25 11.56
CA GLY A 105 8.11 -25.16 12.53
C GLY A 105 7.83 -23.81 11.89
N ASP A 106 8.77 -22.89 12.10
CA ASP A 106 8.80 -21.57 11.44
C ASP A 106 8.97 -21.72 9.92
N VAL A 107 8.75 -20.64 9.17
CA VAL A 107 8.95 -20.65 7.73
C VAL A 107 10.40 -20.98 7.39
N VAL A 108 10.60 -22.02 6.58
CA VAL A 108 11.92 -22.44 6.09
C VAL A 108 12.00 -22.25 4.59
N ARG A 109 12.97 -21.46 4.17
CA ARG A 109 13.25 -21.21 2.75
C ARG A 109 14.38 -22.12 2.26
N THR A 110 14.14 -22.82 1.16
CA THR A 110 15.13 -23.59 0.41
C THR A 110 15.42 -22.88 -0.90
N THR A 111 16.69 -22.65 -1.21
CA THR A 111 17.11 -22.02 -2.46
C THR A 111 17.51 -23.04 -3.52
N SER A 112 17.33 -22.70 -4.80
CA SER A 112 17.92 -23.45 -5.92
C SER A 112 19.44 -23.26 -5.96
N PRO A 113 20.18 -24.06 -6.75
CA PRO A 113 21.61 -23.84 -6.99
C PRO A 113 21.95 -22.43 -7.52
N GLU A 114 21.01 -21.79 -8.22
CA GLU A 114 21.10 -20.42 -8.75
C GLU A 114 20.77 -19.35 -7.70
N GLY A 115 20.40 -19.75 -6.48
CA GLY A 115 20.14 -18.85 -5.34
C GLY A 115 18.69 -18.35 -5.24
N GLY A 116 17.82 -18.70 -6.19
CA GLY A 116 16.40 -18.33 -6.15
C GLY A 116 15.62 -19.11 -5.11
N VAL A 117 14.47 -18.60 -4.66
CA VAL A 117 13.60 -19.36 -3.76
C VAL A 117 12.96 -20.50 -4.53
N TRP A 118 13.32 -21.73 -4.18
CA TRP A 118 12.78 -22.94 -4.78
C TRP A 118 11.58 -23.47 -3.99
N ARG A 119 11.66 -23.44 -2.65
CA ARG A 119 10.61 -23.93 -1.77
C ARG A 119 10.54 -23.09 -0.50
N THR A 120 9.32 -22.80 -0.08
CA THR A 120 8.99 -22.16 1.21
C THR A 120 8.16 -23.12 2.03
N THR A 121 8.80 -23.89 2.91
CA THR A 121 8.08 -24.79 3.80
C THR A 121 7.45 -24.00 4.93
N VAL A 122 6.13 -24.13 5.10
CA VAL A 122 5.38 -23.52 6.21
C VAL A 122 4.79 -24.60 7.10
N GLY A 123 4.94 -24.44 8.42
CA GLY A 123 4.31 -25.31 9.41
C GLY A 123 3.22 -24.61 10.22
N PRO A 124 2.66 -25.27 11.24
CA PRO A 124 1.65 -24.67 12.12
C PRO A 124 2.06 -23.33 12.74
N ASN A 125 3.36 -23.11 13.01
CA ASN A 125 3.83 -21.86 13.61
C ASN A 125 3.72 -20.65 12.66
N TYR A 126 3.74 -20.87 11.34
CA TYR A 126 3.46 -19.81 10.38
C TYR A 126 2.04 -19.25 10.57
N PHE A 127 1.03 -20.12 10.60
CA PHE A 127 -0.36 -19.70 10.81
C PHE A 127 -0.58 -19.16 12.24
N LYS A 128 -0.01 -19.79 13.27
CA LYS A 128 -0.07 -19.27 14.65
C LYS A 128 0.56 -17.88 14.79
N SER A 129 1.55 -17.53 13.97
CA SER A 129 2.14 -16.18 13.99
C SER A 129 1.14 -15.09 13.59
N TRP A 130 0.02 -15.43 12.97
CA TRP A 130 -1.07 -14.48 12.67
C TRP A 130 -1.74 -13.96 13.96
N ASP A 131 -1.53 -14.60 15.11
CA ASP A 131 -1.99 -14.11 16.42
C ASP A 131 -1.17 -12.95 16.98
N ASN A 132 0.00 -12.67 16.39
CA ASN A 132 0.80 -11.50 16.76
C ASN A 132 0.29 -10.20 16.12
N PHE A 133 -0.54 -10.29 15.08
CA PHE A 133 -1.16 -9.12 14.46
C PHE A 133 -2.24 -8.55 15.38
N PRO A 134 -2.57 -7.24 15.23
CA PRO A 134 -3.67 -6.66 15.96
C PRO A 134 -4.96 -7.47 15.86
N GLU A 135 -5.82 -7.30 16.86
CA GLU A 135 -7.16 -7.86 16.84
C GLU A 135 -7.92 -7.41 15.57
N ASP A 136 -8.76 -8.31 15.05
CA ASP A 136 -9.51 -8.16 13.79
C ASP A 136 -8.70 -8.15 12.48
N THR A 137 -7.36 -8.25 12.50
CA THR A 137 -6.60 -8.41 11.25
C THR A 137 -7.04 -9.67 10.51
N ARG A 138 -7.45 -9.50 9.25
CA ARG A 138 -7.83 -10.59 8.34
C ARG A 138 -6.72 -10.89 7.34
N PHE A 139 -6.74 -12.11 6.81
CA PHE A 139 -5.74 -12.62 5.89
C PHE A 139 -6.36 -13.17 4.62
N ILE A 140 -5.65 -13.02 3.51
CA ILE A 140 -5.93 -13.80 2.30
C ILE A 140 -5.14 -15.10 2.41
N ALA A 141 -5.82 -16.23 2.44
CA ALA A 141 -5.20 -17.55 2.47
C ALA A 141 -4.75 -17.95 1.06
N THR A 142 -3.51 -17.60 0.73
CA THR A 142 -2.92 -17.84 -0.59
C THR A 142 -2.42 -19.27 -0.74
N LEU A 143 -2.64 -19.88 -1.91
CA LEU A 143 -2.42 -21.29 -2.18
C LEU A 143 -1.53 -21.49 -3.40
N ASN A 144 -0.56 -22.39 -3.30
CA ASN A 144 0.40 -22.67 -4.36
C ASN A 144 -0.28 -23.36 -5.55
N PHE A 145 -0.39 -22.65 -6.67
CA PHE A 145 -0.92 -23.18 -7.92
C PHE A 145 0.17 -23.41 -8.95
N GLY A 146 1.29 -22.69 -8.84
CA GLY A 146 2.43 -22.78 -9.75
C GLY A 146 3.12 -24.15 -9.75
N ASN A 147 3.05 -24.91 -8.65
CA ASN A 147 3.66 -26.25 -8.57
C ASN A 147 2.81 -27.36 -9.22
N GLU A 148 1.69 -27.04 -9.87
CA GLU A 148 0.82 -28.00 -10.59
C GLU A 148 0.40 -29.22 -9.72
N SER A 149 0.16 -28.98 -8.44
CA SER A 149 -0.24 -30.01 -7.48
C SER A 149 -1.45 -29.58 -6.66
N LEU A 150 -2.59 -30.24 -6.92
CA LEU A 150 -3.81 -30.06 -6.14
C LEU A 150 -3.58 -30.37 -4.66
N ASP A 151 -2.79 -31.41 -4.34
CA ASP A 151 -2.53 -31.78 -2.95
C ASP A 151 -1.85 -30.64 -2.18
N ILE A 152 -0.86 -29.96 -2.78
CA ILE A 152 -0.18 -28.84 -2.12
C ILE A 152 -1.13 -27.67 -1.89
N ALA A 153 -1.91 -27.28 -2.89
CA ALA A 153 -2.89 -26.19 -2.77
C ALA A 153 -3.95 -26.52 -1.71
N ARG A 154 -4.48 -27.75 -1.73
CA ARG A 154 -5.48 -28.25 -0.77
C ARG A 154 -4.93 -28.30 0.64
N ASP A 155 -3.72 -28.81 0.84
CA ASP A 155 -3.15 -28.97 2.18
C ASP A 155 -2.84 -27.61 2.82
N LEU A 156 -2.43 -26.61 2.04
CA LEU A 156 -2.32 -25.21 2.48
C LEU A 156 -3.68 -24.61 2.88
N ALA A 157 -4.74 -24.87 2.11
CA ALA A 157 -6.08 -24.38 2.42
C ALA A 157 -6.66 -25.04 3.68
N VAL A 158 -6.49 -26.35 3.83
CA VAL A 158 -6.90 -27.08 5.03
C VAL A 158 -6.11 -26.60 6.25
N ALA A 159 -4.80 -26.43 6.13
CA ALA A 159 -3.97 -25.95 7.24
C ALA A 159 -4.35 -24.52 7.68
N SER A 160 -4.48 -23.58 6.75
CA SER A 160 -4.91 -22.21 7.06
C SER A 160 -6.27 -22.19 7.77
N THR A 161 -7.24 -22.99 7.29
CA THR A 161 -8.55 -23.15 7.93
C THR A 161 -8.43 -23.74 9.33
N THR A 162 -7.60 -24.77 9.50
CA THR A 162 -7.45 -25.50 10.76
C THR A 162 -6.86 -24.65 11.86
N TYR A 163 -5.86 -23.83 11.51
CA TYR A 163 -5.14 -23.03 12.50
C TYR A 163 -5.71 -21.62 12.67
N GLN A 164 -6.31 -21.04 11.62
CA GLN A 164 -6.68 -19.63 11.59
C GLN A 164 -7.95 -19.35 10.76
N GLY A 165 -8.88 -20.31 10.66
CA GLY A 165 -10.09 -20.18 9.82
C GLY A 165 -10.87 -18.89 10.04
N ASP A 166 -11.03 -18.44 11.30
CA ASP A 166 -11.72 -17.20 11.64
C ASP A 166 -10.99 -15.93 11.15
N LYS A 167 -9.70 -16.00 10.83
CA LYS A 167 -8.94 -14.85 10.31
C LYS A 167 -8.93 -14.78 8.78
N ILE A 168 -9.40 -15.80 8.07
CA ILE A 168 -9.39 -15.83 6.60
C ILE A 168 -10.52 -14.93 6.08
N ALA A 169 -10.20 -14.04 5.13
CA ALA A 169 -11.18 -13.27 4.37
C ALA A 169 -11.52 -13.96 3.04
N TYR A 170 -10.52 -14.44 2.32
CA TYR A 170 -10.66 -15.17 1.05
C TYR A 170 -9.53 -16.18 0.89
N TYR A 171 -9.75 -17.19 0.04
CA TYR A 171 -8.67 -17.99 -0.53
C TYR A 171 -8.23 -17.42 -1.88
N GLU A 172 -6.95 -17.49 -2.18
CA GLU A 172 -6.38 -17.06 -3.46
C GLU A 172 -5.56 -18.20 -4.06
N LEU A 173 -5.85 -18.61 -5.29
CA LEU A 173 -5.19 -19.73 -5.95
C LEU A 173 -4.16 -19.24 -6.98
N GLY A 174 -2.88 -19.33 -6.63
CA GLY A 174 -1.77 -18.92 -7.49
C GLY A 174 -1.48 -17.41 -7.48
N ASN A 175 -0.31 -17.05 -8.00
CA ASN A 175 0.14 -15.68 -8.18
C ASN A 175 0.65 -15.50 -9.61
N GLU A 176 0.08 -14.53 -10.34
CA GLU A 176 0.45 -14.19 -11.72
C GLU A 176 0.62 -15.40 -12.64
N PRO A 177 -0.45 -16.18 -12.92
CA PRO A 177 -0.37 -17.40 -13.73
C PRO A 177 0.20 -17.19 -15.15
N THR A 178 0.21 -15.94 -15.62
CA THR A 178 0.90 -15.48 -16.84
C THR A 178 2.40 -15.77 -16.84
N ASN A 179 3.01 -15.93 -15.67
CA ASN A 179 4.43 -16.24 -15.48
C ASN A 179 4.73 -17.73 -15.33
N TYR A 180 3.71 -18.61 -15.36
CA TYR A 180 3.91 -20.05 -15.30
C TYR A 180 4.41 -20.62 -16.63
N GLU A 181 4.68 -21.93 -16.65
CA GLU A 181 5.09 -22.64 -17.86
C GLU A 181 4.10 -22.40 -19.02
N ARG A 182 4.60 -21.81 -20.10
CA ARG A 182 3.78 -21.32 -21.23
C ARG A 182 2.88 -22.42 -21.85
N THR A 183 3.31 -23.67 -21.76
CA THR A 183 2.59 -24.82 -22.32
C THR A 183 1.46 -25.34 -21.45
N ARG A 184 1.34 -24.92 -20.18
CA ARG A 184 0.35 -25.46 -19.23
C ARG A 184 -1.07 -25.36 -19.76
N TRP A 185 -1.43 -24.19 -20.29
CA TRP A 185 -2.73 -23.93 -20.92
C TRP A 185 -2.64 -23.62 -22.41
N ASN A 186 -1.43 -23.59 -22.98
CA ASN A 186 -1.19 -23.13 -24.35
C ASN A 186 -1.90 -21.79 -24.64
N PHE A 187 -1.78 -20.84 -23.70
CA PHE A 187 -2.41 -19.50 -23.76
C PHE A 187 -3.95 -19.50 -23.82
N SER A 188 -4.62 -20.60 -23.48
CA SER A 188 -6.09 -20.68 -23.46
C SER A 188 -6.67 -20.25 -22.11
N THR A 189 -7.39 -19.12 -22.10
CA THR A 189 -8.18 -18.67 -20.94
C THR A 189 -9.19 -19.72 -20.50
N ASP A 190 -9.90 -20.37 -21.43
CA ASP A 190 -10.87 -21.43 -21.11
C ASP A 190 -10.22 -22.64 -20.43
N ALA A 191 -8.99 -22.99 -20.83
CA ALA A 191 -8.25 -24.08 -20.19
C ALA A 191 -7.82 -23.70 -18.76
N TYR A 192 -7.36 -22.47 -18.54
CA TYR A 192 -7.08 -21.94 -17.21
C TYR A 192 -8.33 -21.97 -16.33
N VAL A 193 -9.45 -21.43 -16.82
CA VAL A 193 -10.73 -21.37 -16.08
C VAL A 193 -11.20 -22.78 -15.70
N ARG A 194 -11.05 -23.77 -16.60
CA ARG A 194 -11.41 -25.16 -16.31
C ARG A 194 -10.59 -25.72 -15.15
N GLU A 195 -9.25 -25.60 -15.21
CA GLU A 195 -8.37 -26.12 -14.16
C GLU A 195 -8.58 -25.37 -12.84
N TRP A 196 -8.74 -24.05 -12.87
CA TRP A 196 -9.02 -23.25 -11.69
C TRP A 196 -10.29 -23.74 -10.97
N LYS A 197 -11.37 -24.01 -11.71
CA LYS A 197 -12.61 -24.56 -11.13
C LYS A 197 -12.44 -25.99 -10.62
N ASP A 198 -11.65 -26.82 -11.32
CA ASP A 198 -11.34 -28.17 -10.86
C ASP A 198 -10.62 -28.13 -9.49
N TYR A 199 -9.64 -27.23 -9.32
CA TYR A 199 -8.95 -27.05 -8.04
C TYR A 199 -9.86 -26.50 -6.95
N THR A 200 -10.58 -25.41 -7.23
CA THR A 200 -11.40 -24.74 -6.20
C THR A 200 -12.53 -25.62 -5.69
N ARG A 201 -13.15 -26.47 -6.52
CA ARG A 201 -14.13 -27.48 -6.04
C ARG A 201 -13.54 -28.48 -5.06
N GLU A 202 -12.38 -29.05 -5.39
CA GLU A 202 -11.72 -30.05 -4.53
C GLU A 202 -11.20 -29.43 -3.23
N ILE A 203 -10.68 -28.21 -3.30
CA ILE A 203 -10.25 -27.44 -2.13
C ILE A 203 -11.45 -27.09 -1.25
N ASP A 204 -12.55 -26.61 -1.84
CA ASP A 204 -13.78 -26.29 -1.12
C ASP A 204 -14.34 -27.51 -0.38
N ALA A 205 -14.34 -28.67 -1.02
CA ALA A 205 -14.77 -29.93 -0.41
C ALA A 205 -13.91 -30.29 0.80
N ALA A 206 -12.58 -30.18 0.68
CA ALA A 206 -11.64 -30.48 1.75
C ALA A 206 -11.73 -29.46 2.91
N VAL A 207 -11.82 -28.17 2.61
CA VAL A 207 -12.00 -27.09 3.61
C VAL A 207 -13.32 -27.29 4.36
N ASN A 208 -14.42 -27.59 3.66
CA ASN A 208 -15.72 -27.84 4.30
C ASN A 208 -15.70 -29.10 5.18
N ALA A 209 -14.97 -30.14 4.76
CA ALA A 209 -14.84 -31.37 5.53
C ALA A 209 -14.11 -31.19 6.88
N THR A 210 -13.36 -30.10 7.07
CA THR A 210 -12.78 -29.76 8.38
C THR A 210 -13.84 -29.43 9.43
N GLY A 211 -15.03 -28.95 9.01
CA GLY A 211 -16.06 -28.44 9.90
C GLY A 211 -15.68 -27.13 10.62
N GLN A 212 -14.58 -26.48 10.21
CA GLN A 212 -14.02 -25.28 10.87
C GLN A 212 -14.14 -24.01 10.04
N SER A 213 -14.52 -24.11 8.76
CA SER A 213 -14.73 -22.93 7.92
C SER A 213 -16.09 -22.29 8.19
N THR A 214 -16.09 -20.98 8.43
CA THR A 214 -17.30 -20.15 8.56
C THR A 214 -17.54 -19.28 7.32
N LEU A 215 -16.69 -19.39 6.31
CA LEU A 215 -16.77 -18.61 5.08
C LEU A 215 -17.95 -19.05 4.20
N PRO A 216 -18.60 -18.11 3.48
CA PRO A 216 -19.62 -18.42 2.50
C PRO A 216 -19.03 -19.14 1.27
N SER A 217 -19.88 -19.52 0.31
CA SER A 217 -19.43 -20.08 -0.97
C SER A 217 -18.60 -19.07 -1.78
N GLU A 218 -18.94 -17.78 -1.73
CA GLU A 218 -18.21 -16.70 -2.39
C GLU A 218 -16.92 -16.32 -1.63
N ARG A 219 -16.00 -17.28 -1.51
CA ARG A 219 -14.77 -17.17 -0.71
C ARG A 219 -13.49 -17.12 -1.53
N TRP A 220 -13.59 -17.08 -2.86
CA TRP A 220 -12.44 -17.03 -3.74
C TRP A 220 -12.10 -15.61 -4.19
N TRP A 221 -10.82 -15.31 -4.09
CA TRP A 221 -10.16 -14.16 -4.66
C TRP A 221 -9.57 -14.60 -6.02
N ALA A 222 -10.12 -14.08 -7.11
CA ALA A 222 -9.79 -14.53 -8.48
C ALA A 222 -8.90 -13.55 -9.26
N SER A 223 -8.26 -14.05 -10.32
CA SER A 223 -7.37 -13.37 -11.30
C SER A 223 -5.90 -13.21 -10.89
N SER A 224 -5.55 -12.54 -9.78
CA SER A 224 -4.14 -12.34 -9.34
C SER A 224 -3.12 -12.09 -10.47
N ALA A 225 -3.55 -11.39 -11.51
CA ALA A 225 -2.83 -11.26 -12.78
C ALA A 225 -2.11 -9.91 -12.87
N THR A 226 -0.93 -9.90 -13.50
CA THR A 226 -0.23 -8.67 -13.90
C THR A 226 -0.90 -8.01 -15.12
N THR A 227 -0.53 -6.77 -15.40
CA THR A 227 -0.87 -6.04 -16.64
C THR A 227 0.05 -6.37 -17.81
N ASP A 228 1.12 -7.12 -17.61
CA ASP A 228 2.08 -7.44 -18.68
C ASP A 228 1.44 -8.33 -19.78
N ASP A 229 1.78 -8.06 -21.05
CA ASP A 229 1.35 -8.88 -22.19
C ASP A 229 2.11 -10.21 -22.20
N SER A 230 1.39 -11.31 -21.96
CA SER A 230 1.92 -12.67 -21.87
C SER A 230 1.29 -13.64 -22.86
N GLY A 231 0.31 -13.20 -23.65
CA GLY A 231 -0.56 -14.03 -24.49
C GLY A 231 -1.62 -14.84 -23.73
N LEU A 232 -1.43 -15.15 -22.44
CA LEU A 232 -2.46 -15.75 -21.60
C LEU A 232 -3.30 -14.64 -20.94
N GLU A 233 -4.57 -14.53 -21.31
CA GLU A 233 -5.47 -13.52 -20.73
C GLU A 233 -6.20 -14.07 -19.50
N VAL A 234 -5.71 -13.71 -18.30
CA VAL A 234 -6.28 -14.12 -17.00
C VAL A 234 -6.69 -12.94 -16.12
N ARG A 235 -6.81 -11.75 -16.71
CA ARG A 235 -7.38 -10.58 -16.04
C ARG A 235 -8.91 -10.70 -15.93
N PRO A 236 -9.58 -9.98 -14.99
CA PRO A 236 -11.03 -10.05 -14.82
C PRO A 236 -11.82 -9.82 -16.10
N VAL A 237 -11.37 -8.89 -16.96
CA VAL A 237 -11.98 -8.62 -18.27
C VAL A 237 -12.06 -9.84 -19.20
N ALA A 238 -11.15 -10.81 -19.05
CA ALA A 238 -11.16 -12.07 -19.80
C ALA A 238 -11.77 -13.24 -19.01
N LEU A 239 -11.51 -13.32 -17.70
CA LEU A 239 -11.99 -14.42 -16.85
C LEU A 239 -13.50 -14.41 -16.64
N ILE A 240 -14.09 -13.24 -16.45
CA ILE A 240 -15.54 -13.08 -16.22
C ILE A 240 -16.34 -13.64 -17.40
N PRO A 241 -16.12 -13.21 -18.67
CA PRO A 241 -16.85 -13.78 -19.80
C PRO A 241 -16.52 -15.24 -20.08
N ALA A 242 -15.32 -15.72 -19.69
CA ALA A 242 -14.97 -17.14 -19.76
C ALA A 242 -15.65 -18.01 -18.68
N GLY A 243 -16.42 -17.41 -17.77
CA GLY A 243 -17.23 -18.12 -16.78
C GLY A 243 -16.43 -18.65 -15.60
N ILE A 244 -15.39 -17.91 -15.16
CA ILE A 244 -14.63 -18.25 -13.94
C ILE A 244 -15.55 -18.41 -12.72
N ASP A 245 -16.60 -17.60 -12.63
CA ASP A 245 -17.56 -17.61 -11.52
C ASP A 245 -18.91 -18.29 -11.88
N SER A 246 -18.88 -19.25 -12.82
CA SER A 246 -20.09 -20.03 -13.17
C SER A 246 -20.60 -20.92 -12.03
N GLU A 247 -19.83 -21.07 -10.96
CA GLU A 247 -20.14 -21.87 -9.77
C GLU A 247 -20.47 -21.00 -8.54
N SER A 248 -20.52 -19.66 -8.69
CA SER A 248 -20.81 -18.70 -7.59
C SER A 248 -19.88 -18.86 -6.39
N GLN A 249 -18.58 -18.87 -6.68
CA GLN A 249 -17.49 -19.10 -5.73
C GLN A 249 -16.60 -17.87 -5.56
N VAL A 250 -16.62 -16.92 -6.51
CA VAL A 250 -15.77 -15.73 -6.48
C VAL A 250 -16.42 -14.64 -5.63
N GLY A 251 -15.76 -14.27 -4.53
CA GLY A 251 -16.17 -13.15 -3.69
C GLY A 251 -15.54 -11.82 -4.11
N VAL A 252 -14.36 -11.86 -4.73
CA VAL A 252 -13.66 -10.66 -5.19
C VAL A 252 -12.75 -10.96 -6.38
N TYR A 253 -12.67 -10.02 -7.33
CA TYR A 253 -11.69 -10.05 -8.42
C TYR A 253 -10.47 -9.20 -8.08
N SER A 254 -9.29 -9.59 -8.55
CA SER A 254 -8.10 -8.74 -8.43
C SER A 254 -7.29 -8.59 -9.69
N ILE A 255 -6.42 -7.59 -9.63
CA ILE A 255 -5.35 -7.36 -10.58
C ILE A 255 -4.13 -6.84 -9.83
N HIS A 256 -2.94 -7.06 -10.37
CA HIS A 256 -1.68 -6.48 -9.89
C HIS A 256 -1.31 -5.26 -10.70
N SER A 257 -0.54 -4.35 -10.09
CA SER A 257 -0.24 -3.06 -10.71
C SER A 257 1.19 -2.60 -10.43
N TYR A 258 1.95 -2.38 -11.51
CA TYR A 258 3.29 -1.80 -11.49
C TYR A 258 3.51 -0.97 -12.75
N GLY A 259 3.41 0.37 -12.63
CA GLY A 259 3.56 1.29 -13.77
C GLY A 259 4.97 1.33 -14.36
N PHE A 260 5.98 0.89 -13.61
CA PHE A 260 7.38 0.84 -14.02
C PHE A 260 8.00 -0.51 -13.67
N SER A 261 9.18 -0.80 -14.22
CA SER A 261 9.93 -2.03 -13.92
C SER A 261 11.43 -1.82 -14.01
N THR A 262 12.20 -2.46 -13.13
CA THR A 262 13.65 -2.60 -13.31
C THR A 262 14.06 -3.90 -13.99
N CYS A 263 13.13 -4.79 -14.35
CA CYS A 263 13.46 -5.98 -15.16
C CYS A 263 13.47 -5.71 -16.67
N ASP A 264 12.98 -4.55 -17.09
CA ASP A 264 12.87 -4.10 -18.47
C ASP A 264 13.67 -2.80 -18.64
N PRO A 265 14.75 -2.79 -19.44
CA PRO A 265 15.58 -1.60 -19.63
C PRO A 265 14.81 -0.35 -20.09
N ALA A 266 13.76 -0.50 -20.91
CA ALA A 266 12.98 0.64 -21.40
C ALA A 266 12.13 1.27 -20.28
N ARG A 267 11.53 0.45 -19.42
CA ARG A 267 10.82 0.93 -18.22
C ARG A 267 11.78 1.39 -17.12
N ALA A 268 12.97 0.79 -17.01
CA ALA A 268 13.94 1.10 -15.97
C ALA A 268 14.47 2.53 -16.07
N VAL A 269 14.77 3.02 -17.27
CA VAL A 269 15.20 4.42 -17.48
C VAL A 269 14.12 5.44 -17.16
N LEU A 270 12.84 5.01 -17.17
CA LEU A 270 11.71 5.86 -16.82
C LEU A 270 11.40 5.84 -15.32
N ALA A 271 11.94 4.91 -14.54
CA ALA A 271 11.75 4.79 -13.09
C ALA A 271 12.53 5.88 -12.32
N THR A 272 12.14 7.14 -12.52
CA THR A 272 12.76 8.33 -11.90
C THR A 272 11.75 9.07 -11.02
N ILE A 273 12.23 9.84 -10.03
CA ILE A 273 11.36 10.62 -9.14
C ILE A 273 10.33 11.49 -9.91
N PRO A 274 10.72 12.29 -10.93
CA PRO A 274 9.75 13.08 -11.69
C PRO A 274 8.67 12.24 -12.37
N ASN A 275 9.02 11.08 -12.92
CA ASN A 275 8.07 10.25 -13.65
C ASN A 275 7.12 9.49 -12.73
N ILE A 276 7.60 8.96 -11.60
CA ILE A 276 6.71 8.31 -10.64
C ILE A 276 5.78 9.34 -9.96
N LEU A 277 6.10 10.63 -9.99
CA LEU A 277 5.29 11.70 -9.41
C LEU A 277 4.42 12.45 -10.43
N ASN A 278 4.31 11.93 -11.67
CA ASN A 278 3.45 12.50 -12.69
C ASN A 278 2.00 11.99 -12.55
N HIS A 279 1.15 12.79 -11.92
CA HIS A 279 -0.25 12.47 -11.65
C HIS A 279 -1.06 12.13 -12.91
N THR A 280 -0.83 12.89 -13.99
CA THR A 280 -1.53 12.68 -15.27
C THR A 280 -1.20 11.30 -15.84
N GLU A 281 0.06 10.90 -15.81
CA GLU A 281 0.48 9.57 -16.28
C GLU A 281 0.01 8.44 -15.37
N LEU A 282 0.01 8.63 -14.05
CA LEU A 282 -0.56 7.64 -13.12
C LEU A 282 -2.06 7.43 -13.36
N THR A 283 -2.78 8.52 -13.59
CA THR A 283 -4.22 8.50 -13.92
C THR A 283 -4.45 7.79 -15.26
N ARG A 284 -3.67 8.14 -16.30
CA ARG A 284 -3.74 7.49 -17.61
C ARG A 284 -3.46 5.99 -17.52
N TYR A 285 -2.37 5.59 -16.85
CA TYR A 285 -2.02 4.18 -16.65
C TYR A 285 -3.15 3.43 -15.94
N CYS A 286 -3.74 4.01 -14.88
CA CYS A 286 -4.87 3.39 -14.21
C CYS A 286 -6.08 3.24 -15.15
N ASP A 287 -6.41 4.26 -15.94
CA ASP A 287 -7.58 4.24 -16.81
C ASP A 287 -7.42 3.30 -18.02
N GLU A 288 -6.20 3.11 -18.51
CA GLU A 288 -5.89 2.26 -19.66
C GLU A 288 -5.61 0.80 -19.29
N GLU A 289 -4.81 0.56 -18.24
CA GLU A 289 -4.30 -0.79 -17.92
C GLU A 289 -5.11 -1.51 -16.82
N ILE A 290 -5.69 -0.74 -15.89
CA ILE A 290 -6.35 -1.30 -14.69
C ILE A 290 -7.87 -1.23 -14.82
N TYR A 291 -8.41 -0.07 -15.22
CA TYR A 291 -9.84 0.20 -15.21
C TYR A 291 -10.69 -0.72 -16.12
N PRO A 292 -10.20 -1.26 -17.25
CA PRO A 292 -10.97 -2.26 -18.01
C PRO A 292 -11.36 -3.49 -17.17
N SER A 293 -10.44 -3.96 -16.32
CA SER A 293 -10.68 -5.10 -15.42
C SER A 293 -11.59 -4.72 -14.25
N ALA A 294 -11.39 -3.53 -13.68
CA ALA A 294 -12.27 -2.98 -12.66
C ALA A 294 -13.72 -2.87 -13.18
N ARG A 295 -13.90 -2.34 -14.39
CA ARG A 295 -15.21 -2.20 -15.04
C ARG A 295 -15.88 -3.55 -15.24
N ALA A 296 -15.14 -4.56 -15.72
CA ALA A 296 -15.70 -5.90 -15.90
C ALA A 296 -16.26 -6.48 -14.59
N ALA A 297 -15.54 -6.30 -13.46
CA ALA A 297 -16.03 -6.71 -12.15
C ALA A 297 -17.26 -5.89 -11.69
N LEU A 298 -17.23 -4.57 -11.86
CA LEU A 298 -18.34 -3.69 -11.50
C LEU A 298 -19.61 -3.97 -12.32
N ASP A 299 -19.48 -4.28 -13.61
CA ASP A 299 -20.60 -4.56 -14.53
C ASP A 299 -21.37 -5.85 -14.12
N VAL A 300 -20.70 -6.79 -13.45
CA VAL A 300 -21.33 -7.99 -12.87
C VAL A 300 -21.71 -7.81 -11.39
N GLY A 301 -21.56 -6.60 -10.84
CA GLY A 301 -21.89 -6.28 -9.45
C GLY A 301 -20.89 -6.80 -8.41
N ALA A 302 -19.70 -7.22 -8.84
CA ALA A 302 -18.66 -7.75 -7.96
C ALA A 302 -17.73 -6.66 -7.42
N HIS A 303 -17.12 -6.94 -6.27
CA HIS A 303 -16.01 -6.16 -5.75
C HIS A 303 -14.73 -6.44 -6.54
N TRP A 304 -13.83 -5.46 -6.56
CA TRP A 304 -12.49 -5.65 -7.12
C TRP A 304 -11.42 -5.01 -6.24
N ASN A 305 -10.24 -5.63 -6.21
CA ASN A 305 -9.09 -5.20 -5.44
C ASN A 305 -7.84 -5.05 -6.32
N ILE A 306 -6.92 -4.22 -5.85
CA ILE A 306 -5.53 -4.33 -6.27
C ILE A 306 -4.86 -5.32 -5.31
N GLY A 307 -4.60 -6.54 -5.77
CA GLY A 307 -4.09 -7.64 -4.93
C GLY A 307 -2.59 -7.58 -4.67
N GLU A 308 -1.88 -6.85 -5.52
CA GLU A 308 -0.47 -6.56 -5.35
C GLU A 308 -0.15 -5.30 -6.14
N TYR A 309 0.55 -4.34 -5.53
CA TYR A 309 1.06 -3.22 -6.29
C TYR A 309 2.27 -2.58 -5.67
N ASN A 310 3.06 -1.95 -6.54
CA ASN A 310 4.02 -0.95 -6.15
C ASN A 310 4.44 -0.05 -7.34
N SER A 311 5.30 0.94 -7.10
CA SER A 311 5.69 1.93 -8.11
C SER A 311 6.53 1.30 -9.22
N VAL A 312 7.51 0.47 -8.85
CA VAL A 312 8.47 -0.13 -9.78
C VAL A 312 8.63 -1.61 -9.44
N SER A 313 8.28 -2.50 -10.39
CA SER A 313 8.42 -3.94 -10.21
C SER A 313 9.89 -4.38 -10.15
N CYS A 314 10.11 -5.65 -9.81
CA CYS A 314 11.44 -6.25 -9.62
C CYS A 314 12.23 -5.62 -8.46
N SER A 315 11.57 -5.54 -7.30
CA SER A 315 12.12 -5.07 -6.03
C SER A 315 12.51 -3.58 -5.97
N GLY A 316 12.02 -2.77 -6.91
CA GLY A 316 12.08 -1.32 -6.88
C GLY A 316 13.36 -0.70 -7.45
N ALA A 317 13.36 0.64 -7.53
CA ALA A 317 14.49 1.42 -8.02
C ALA A 317 15.20 2.15 -6.85
N PRO A 318 16.46 1.81 -6.53
CA PRO A 318 17.23 2.49 -5.48
C PRO A 318 17.39 4.00 -5.71
N ASN A 319 17.33 4.78 -4.64
CA ASN A 319 17.31 6.25 -4.62
C ASN A 319 16.07 6.89 -5.26
N VAL A 320 15.06 6.08 -5.57
CA VAL A 320 13.76 6.55 -6.10
C VAL A 320 12.66 6.02 -5.20
N THR A 321 12.48 4.70 -5.14
CA THR A 321 11.36 4.08 -4.43
C THR A 321 11.62 3.90 -2.92
N ASP A 322 12.85 4.11 -2.45
CA ASP A 322 13.22 4.15 -1.02
C ASP A 322 13.29 5.59 -0.46
N THR A 323 12.69 6.57 -1.17
CA THR A 323 12.70 7.99 -0.81
C THR A 323 11.32 8.53 -0.48
N PHE A 324 11.22 9.78 -0.01
CA PHE A 324 9.94 10.46 0.22
C PHE A 324 9.06 10.58 -1.04
N ALA A 325 9.64 10.50 -2.24
CA ALA A 325 8.88 10.37 -3.49
C ALA A 325 7.91 9.19 -3.47
N GLN A 326 8.34 8.05 -2.91
CA GLN A 326 7.50 6.87 -2.77
C GLN A 326 6.28 7.15 -1.87
N ALA A 327 6.44 7.93 -0.80
CA ALA A 327 5.33 8.26 0.09
C ALA A 327 4.24 9.04 -0.63
N LEU A 328 4.62 10.05 -1.42
CA LEU A 328 3.69 10.84 -2.24
C LEU A 328 3.02 9.97 -3.30
N TRP A 329 3.80 9.12 -3.99
CA TRP A 329 3.28 8.19 -4.98
C TRP A 329 2.25 7.22 -4.39
N VAL A 330 2.51 6.66 -3.19
CA VAL A 330 1.57 5.76 -2.50
C VAL A 330 0.26 6.47 -2.22
N VAL A 331 0.28 7.67 -1.63
CA VAL A 331 -0.95 8.43 -1.33
C VAL A 331 -1.76 8.69 -2.61
N ASP A 332 -1.12 9.22 -3.66
CA ASP A 332 -1.83 9.57 -4.89
C ASP A 332 -2.40 8.33 -5.58
N THR A 333 -1.59 7.28 -5.73
CA THR A 333 -1.99 6.05 -6.42
C THR A 333 -3.11 5.31 -5.69
N GLN A 334 -3.06 5.25 -4.35
CA GLN A 334 -4.15 4.66 -3.57
C GLN A 334 -5.46 5.42 -3.78
N LEU A 335 -5.43 6.76 -3.80
CA LEU A 335 -6.62 7.59 -4.03
C LEU A 335 -7.12 7.52 -5.48
N ILE A 336 -6.21 7.38 -6.46
CA ILE A 336 -6.57 7.05 -7.85
C ILE A 336 -7.38 5.74 -7.87
N TYR A 337 -6.90 4.66 -7.26
CA TYR A 337 -7.64 3.40 -7.23
C TYR A 337 -8.97 3.48 -6.47
N ALA A 338 -9.00 4.19 -5.35
CA ALA A 338 -10.20 4.40 -4.56
C ALA A 338 -11.31 5.07 -5.39
N THR A 339 -10.95 6.09 -6.19
CA THR A 339 -11.89 6.79 -7.09
C THR A 339 -12.37 5.94 -8.27
N ARG A 340 -11.69 4.82 -8.59
CA ARG A 340 -12.13 3.79 -9.53
C ARG A 340 -12.84 2.61 -8.86
N ASN A 341 -13.32 2.80 -7.63
CA ASN A 341 -14.08 1.82 -6.86
C ASN A 341 -13.32 0.55 -6.48
N ALA A 342 -11.98 0.57 -6.39
CA ALA A 342 -11.27 -0.53 -5.74
C ALA A 342 -11.79 -0.68 -4.31
N SER A 343 -12.04 -1.90 -3.84
CA SER A 343 -12.52 -2.13 -2.47
C SER A 343 -11.37 -2.18 -1.46
N ALA A 344 -10.18 -2.60 -1.90
CA ALA A 344 -8.92 -2.52 -1.16
C ALA A 344 -7.71 -2.60 -2.10
N VAL A 345 -6.56 -2.14 -1.60
CA VAL A 345 -5.28 -2.15 -2.32
C VAL A 345 -4.18 -2.72 -1.42
N HIS A 346 -3.34 -3.62 -1.95
CA HIS A 346 -2.39 -4.39 -1.16
C HIS A 346 -0.94 -4.01 -1.52
N LEU A 347 -0.38 -3.06 -0.75
CA LEU A 347 0.96 -2.51 -1.01
C LEU A 347 2.01 -3.60 -0.77
N HIS A 348 2.71 -3.99 -1.83
CA HIS A 348 3.57 -5.15 -1.78
C HIS A 348 4.90 -4.87 -1.06
N GLN A 349 5.35 -5.85 -0.29
CA GLN A 349 6.54 -5.84 0.56
C GLN A 349 7.31 -7.15 0.31
N GLY A 350 8.64 -7.07 0.25
CA GLY A 350 9.43 -8.26 -0.01
C GLY A 350 10.92 -8.02 -0.06
N ALA A 351 11.62 -9.01 -0.60
CA ALA A 351 13.06 -8.96 -0.82
C ALA A 351 13.44 -9.85 -2.01
N THR A 352 14.70 -9.73 -2.45
CA THR A 352 15.27 -10.54 -3.54
C THR A 352 16.44 -11.38 -3.04
N LEU A 353 16.51 -12.65 -3.47
CA LEU A 353 17.65 -13.57 -3.22
C LEU A 353 18.33 -14.07 -4.50
N ALA A 354 17.60 -14.04 -5.61
CA ALA A 354 18.14 -14.09 -6.95
C ALA A 354 17.58 -12.93 -7.75
N LEU A 355 18.16 -12.68 -8.91
CA LEU A 355 17.62 -11.70 -9.85
C LEU A 355 16.45 -12.33 -10.62
N GLN A 356 15.34 -11.62 -10.73
CA GLN A 356 14.22 -11.95 -11.60
C GLN A 356 14.54 -11.63 -13.08
N SER A 357 15.52 -10.75 -13.31
CA SER A 357 16.07 -10.42 -14.62
C SER A 357 17.54 -10.00 -14.48
N ARG A 358 18.36 -10.24 -15.51
CA ARG A 358 19.74 -9.73 -15.58
C ARG A 358 19.82 -8.21 -15.50
N ASP A 359 18.72 -7.53 -15.82
CA ASP A 359 18.61 -6.06 -15.85
C ASP A 359 18.12 -5.49 -14.50
N GLN A 360 17.70 -6.35 -13.56
CA GLN A 360 17.19 -5.95 -12.26
C GLN A 360 18.21 -5.11 -11.48
N LEU A 361 17.79 -3.90 -11.07
CA LEU A 361 18.67 -2.96 -10.36
C LEU A 361 18.88 -3.32 -8.90
N ASN A 362 17.83 -3.73 -8.19
CA ASN A 362 18.00 -4.24 -6.83
C ASN A 362 18.59 -5.65 -6.85
N THR A 363 19.54 -5.95 -5.99
CA THR A 363 20.22 -7.25 -5.98
C THR A 363 20.20 -7.87 -4.58
N PRO A 364 20.51 -9.17 -4.42
CA PRO A 364 20.70 -9.77 -3.11
C PRO A 364 21.78 -9.07 -2.27
N GLY A 365 21.82 -9.35 -0.97
CA GLY A 365 22.91 -8.92 -0.10
C GLY A 365 24.22 -9.63 -0.42
N GLU A 366 25.35 -8.99 -0.10
CA GLU A 366 26.70 -9.47 -0.44
C GLU A 366 27.03 -10.87 0.09
N ASN A 367 26.36 -11.30 1.17
CA ASN A 367 26.54 -12.61 1.80
C ASN A 367 25.36 -13.58 1.53
N GLY A 368 24.64 -13.39 0.42
CA GLY A 368 23.44 -14.18 0.10
C GLY A 368 22.24 -13.89 1.01
N THR A 369 22.29 -12.79 1.78
CA THR A 369 21.17 -12.33 2.59
C THR A 369 20.10 -11.64 1.73
N PRO A 370 18.85 -11.57 2.19
CA PRO A 370 17.80 -10.87 1.45
C PRO A 370 18.16 -9.42 1.15
N GLY A 371 18.04 -9.02 -0.12
CA GLY A 371 18.06 -7.63 -0.52
C GLY A 371 16.65 -7.05 -0.47
N TYR A 372 16.23 -6.50 0.68
CA TYR A 372 14.89 -5.94 0.86
C TYR A 372 14.52 -4.97 -0.27
N SER A 373 13.29 -5.07 -0.78
CA SER A 373 12.80 -4.22 -1.87
C SER A 373 12.85 -2.76 -1.47
N THR A 374 13.30 -1.88 -2.38
CA THR A 374 13.45 -0.44 -2.05
C THR A 374 12.12 0.24 -1.85
N TYR A 375 11.05 -0.27 -2.44
CA TYR A 375 9.70 0.26 -2.26
C TYR A 375 9.02 -0.10 -0.94
N SER A 376 9.63 -0.98 -0.12
CA SER A 376 9.02 -1.45 1.11
C SER A 376 8.75 -0.29 2.08
N MET A 377 7.76 -0.43 2.98
CA MET A 377 7.51 0.57 4.01
C MET A 377 8.53 0.55 5.14
N LEU A 378 9.30 -0.54 5.25
CA LEU A 378 10.36 -0.70 6.24
C LEU A 378 11.41 -1.72 5.77
N TYR A 379 12.59 -1.62 6.37
CA TYR A 379 13.58 -2.68 6.38
C TYR A 379 13.51 -3.36 7.75
N PRO A 380 13.09 -4.64 7.81
CA PRO A 380 12.64 -5.24 9.07
C PRO A 380 13.78 -5.69 9.98
N ARG A 381 15.00 -5.85 9.43
CA ARG A 381 16.20 -6.25 10.18
C ARG A 381 17.43 -5.57 9.61
N ASP A 382 18.45 -5.47 10.44
CA ASP A 382 19.78 -5.04 10.02
C ASP A 382 20.29 -5.94 8.88
N SER A 383 20.92 -5.32 7.88
CA SER A 383 21.58 -6.03 6.81
C SER A 383 22.78 -5.23 6.29
N ALA A 384 23.79 -5.92 5.76
CA ALA A 384 24.93 -5.26 5.14
C ALA A 384 24.51 -4.32 3.99
N LYS A 385 23.50 -4.74 3.20
CA LYS A 385 23.03 -3.98 2.03
C LYS A 385 22.18 -2.76 2.39
N ARG A 386 21.30 -2.88 3.39
CA ARG A 386 20.32 -1.81 3.74
C ARG A 386 20.64 -1.05 5.00
N GLY A 387 21.67 -1.46 5.73
CA GLY A 387 22.02 -0.91 7.03
C GLY A 387 21.03 -1.34 8.11
N PRO A 388 20.86 -0.51 9.16
CA PRO A 388 20.00 -0.81 10.29
C PRO A 388 18.51 -0.94 9.92
N ALA A 389 17.80 -1.77 10.67
CA ALA A 389 16.35 -1.88 10.63
C ALA A 389 15.71 -0.51 10.90
N ARG A 390 14.72 -0.16 10.09
CA ARG A 390 13.99 1.11 10.19
C ARG A 390 12.76 1.12 9.29
N THR A 391 11.81 2.00 9.57
CA THR A 391 10.81 2.39 8.56
C THR A 391 11.45 3.20 7.44
N LEU A 392 10.79 3.19 6.28
CA LEU A 392 11.09 4.06 5.15
C LEU A 392 10.04 5.18 5.05
N PRO A 393 10.33 6.27 4.31
CA PRO A 393 9.40 7.39 4.21
C PRO A 393 7.98 7.01 3.77
N SER A 394 7.83 5.95 2.96
CA SER A 394 6.54 5.43 2.51
C SER A 394 5.64 4.89 3.63
N PHE A 395 6.17 4.58 4.82
CA PHE A 395 5.36 4.27 5.99
C PHE A 395 4.40 5.41 6.36
N LEU A 396 4.83 6.67 6.19
CA LEU A 396 3.98 7.84 6.49
C LEU A 396 2.73 7.90 5.60
N ALA A 397 2.83 7.40 4.37
CA ALA A 397 1.67 7.30 3.49
C ALA A 397 0.61 6.35 4.06
N GLN A 398 1.00 5.29 4.77
CA GLN A 398 0.05 4.40 5.42
C GLN A 398 -0.68 5.07 6.59
N LEU A 399 0.01 5.94 7.34
CA LEU A 399 -0.65 6.76 8.39
C LEU A 399 -1.60 7.80 7.79
N PHE A 400 -1.18 8.46 6.70
CA PHE A 400 -2.05 9.37 5.95
C PHE A 400 -3.35 8.67 5.52
N MET A 401 -3.22 7.48 4.92
CA MET A 401 -4.34 6.74 4.36
C MET A 401 -5.22 6.10 5.45
N ALA A 402 -4.62 5.70 6.58
CA ALA A 402 -5.35 5.27 7.77
C ALA A 402 -6.27 6.38 8.30
N GLU A 403 -5.78 7.62 8.43
CA GLU A 403 -6.61 8.74 8.88
C GLU A 403 -7.61 9.20 7.81
N ALA A 404 -7.27 9.10 6.52
CA ALA A 404 -8.18 9.42 5.42
C ALA A 404 -9.43 8.53 5.46
N PHE A 405 -9.26 7.22 5.69
CA PHE A 405 -10.32 6.20 5.74
C PHE A 405 -10.68 5.74 7.16
N ALA A 406 -10.36 6.54 8.19
CA ALA A 406 -10.62 6.19 9.59
C ALA A 406 -12.11 6.02 9.90
N VAL A 407 -12.99 6.64 9.11
CA VAL A 407 -14.45 6.52 9.25
C VAL A 407 -14.96 5.49 8.23
N PRO A 408 -15.53 4.35 8.66
CA PRO A 408 -16.14 3.40 7.74
C PRO A 408 -17.25 4.06 6.91
N GLY A 409 -17.35 3.69 5.64
CA GLY A 409 -18.35 4.26 4.73
C GLY A 409 -17.87 5.51 3.98
N THR A 410 -16.65 5.98 4.25
CA THR A 410 -16.04 7.12 3.55
C THR A 410 -16.07 6.90 2.04
N ARG A 411 -16.60 7.86 1.28
CA ARG A 411 -16.54 7.88 -0.20
C ARG A 411 -15.52 8.91 -0.63
N VAL A 412 -14.80 8.68 -1.74
CA VAL A 412 -13.79 9.61 -2.25
C VAL A 412 -14.10 10.06 -3.68
N ARG A 413 -13.81 11.32 -3.97
CA ARG A 413 -13.93 11.89 -5.31
C ARG A 413 -12.65 12.65 -5.69
N ALA A 414 -12.09 12.33 -6.85
CA ALA A 414 -11.03 13.14 -7.44
C ALA A 414 -11.59 14.51 -7.86
N LEU A 415 -10.82 15.56 -7.58
CA LEU A 415 -11.12 16.94 -7.94
C LEU A 415 -10.16 17.40 -9.03
N SER A 416 -10.63 18.28 -9.91
CA SER A 416 -9.73 18.95 -10.85
C SER A 416 -8.75 19.85 -10.10
N ALA A 417 -7.51 19.91 -10.58
CA ALA A 417 -6.54 20.87 -10.07
C ALA A 417 -7.10 22.31 -10.15
N PRO A 418 -6.80 23.17 -9.18
CA PRO A 418 -7.23 24.56 -9.21
C PRO A 418 -6.71 25.31 -10.47
N GLU A 419 -7.41 26.36 -10.87
CA GLU A 419 -6.96 27.20 -11.99
C GLU A 419 -5.54 27.74 -11.74
N GLY A 420 -4.70 27.67 -12.79
CA GLY A 420 -3.29 28.09 -12.73
C GLY A 420 -2.33 27.07 -12.09
N VAL A 421 -2.84 25.95 -11.57
CA VAL A 421 -2.03 24.86 -11.02
C VAL A 421 -1.96 23.71 -12.03
N SER A 422 -0.76 23.18 -12.26
CA SER A 422 -0.59 22.07 -13.21
C SER A 422 -1.22 20.78 -12.67
N PRO A 423 -2.17 20.15 -13.39
CA PRO A 423 -2.74 18.87 -12.99
C PRO A 423 -1.73 17.72 -13.04
N GLU A 424 -0.59 17.90 -13.72
CA GLU A 424 0.50 16.90 -13.75
C GLU A 424 1.13 16.67 -12.37
N SER A 425 1.16 17.70 -11.53
CA SER A 425 1.94 17.71 -10.29
C SER A 425 1.14 18.09 -9.04
N PHE A 426 -0.18 18.26 -9.18
CA PHE A 426 -1.06 18.56 -8.06
C PHE A 426 -2.36 17.77 -8.19
N ALA A 427 -2.65 16.96 -7.18
CA ALA A 427 -3.88 16.20 -7.07
C ALA A 427 -4.67 16.66 -5.84
N ALA A 428 -6.00 16.62 -5.95
CA ALA A 428 -6.91 16.92 -4.85
C ALA A 428 -8.05 15.91 -4.81
N TYR A 429 -8.42 15.49 -3.60
CA TYR A 429 -9.47 14.51 -3.37
C TYR A 429 -10.38 14.98 -2.25
N ALA A 430 -11.69 14.89 -2.46
CA ALA A 430 -12.70 15.13 -1.44
C ALA A 430 -13.19 13.80 -0.86
N PHE A 431 -13.26 13.73 0.47
CA PHE A 431 -13.83 12.60 1.20
C PHE A 431 -15.20 13.00 1.74
N TYR A 432 -16.14 12.07 1.68
CA TYR A 432 -17.52 12.28 2.08
C TYR A 432 -17.93 11.24 3.11
N ASN A 433 -18.47 11.73 4.22
CA ASN A 433 -19.13 10.95 5.28
C ASN A 433 -20.56 11.49 5.44
N GLU A 434 -21.53 10.60 5.57
CA GLU A 434 -22.95 10.98 5.76
C GLU A 434 -23.44 12.06 4.78
N ASP A 435 -23.09 11.90 3.50
CA ASP A 435 -23.41 12.79 2.38
C ASP A 435 -22.83 14.22 2.46
N ARG A 436 -21.85 14.47 3.32
CA ARG A 436 -21.15 15.76 3.46
C ARG A 436 -19.65 15.61 3.28
N VAL A 437 -18.99 16.67 2.83
CA VAL A 437 -17.52 16.72 2.76
C VAL A 437 -16.95 16.69 4.18
N SER A 438 -16.16 15.67 4.50
CA SER A 438 -15.53 15.51 5.82
C SER A 438 -14.05 15.90 5.80
N LYS A 439 -13.36 15.60 4.70
CA LYS A 439 -11.92 15.85 4.53
C LYS A 439 -11.55 16.26 3.10
N LEU A 440 -10.39 16.90 2.95
CA LEU A 440 -9.68 17.04 1.67
C LEU A 440 -8.27 16.46 1.79
N ALA A 441 -7.85 15.66 0.81
CA ALA A 441 -6.42 15.39 0.57
C ALA A 441 -5.92 16.31 -0.53
N LEU A 442 -4.82 17.01 -0.27
CA LEU A 442 -4.12 17.87 -1.23
C LEU A 442 -2.69 17.36 -1.38
N VAL A 443 -2.31 16.93 -2.58
CA VAL A 443 -1.02 16.29 -2.83
C VAL A 443 -0.25 17.10 -3.87
N ASN A 444 0.80 17.79 -3.44
CA ASN A 444 1.69 18.51 -4.34
C ASN A 444 2.92 17.66 -4.63
N MET A 445 2.87 17.00 -5.78
CA MET A 445 3.87 16.08 -6.31
C MET A 445 5.00 16.79 -7.06
N LYS A 446 5.02 18.13 -7.09
CA LYS A 446 6.14 18.87 -7.70
C LYS A 446 7.44 18.55 -6.92
N PRO A 447 8.46 17.94 -7.56
CA PRO A 447 9.68 17.54 -6.86
C PRO A 447 10.43 18.76 -6.29
N TYR A 448 10.70 18.75 -4.98
CA TYR A 448 11.49 19.76 -4.28
C TYR A 448 12.79 19.14 -3.76
N TYR A 449 13.92 19.66 -4.24
CA TYR A 449 15.27 19.18 -3.94
C TYR A 449 16.06 20.24 -3.15
N ALA A 450 17.20 19.84 -2.59
CA ALA A 450 18.07 20.76 -1.84
C ALA A 450 18.58 21.96 -2.65
N ASN A 451 18.67 21.80 -3.98
CA ASN A 451 19.07 22.86 -4.91
C ASN A 451 17.87 23.57 -5.58
N SER A 452 16.63 23.27 -5.19
CA SER A 452 15.46 23.99 -5.69
C SER A 452 15.46 25.43 -5.19
N THR A 453 15.31 26.37 -6.11
CA THR A 453 15.30 27.82 -5.83
C THR A 453 13.94 28.47 -6.04
N SER A 454 13.01 27.76 -6.66
CA SER A 454 11.64 28.22 -6.91
C SER A 454 10.72 27.82 -5.76
N ASP A 455 9.75 28.68 -5.45
CA ASP A 455 8.62 28.32 -4.60
C ASP A 455 7.62 27.52 -5.44
N PHE A 456 7.42 26.26 -5.07
CA PHE A 456 6.45 25.36 -5.71
C PHE A 456 5.17 25.21 -4.89
N SER A 457 4.93 26.10 -3.93
CA SER A 457 3.76 26.03 -3.05
C SER A 457 2.48 26.38 -3.78
N VAL A 458 1.42 25.64 -3.48
CA VAL A 458 0.06 25.88 -3.97
C VAL A 458 -0.79 26.35 -2.79
N ARG A 459 -1.49 27.47 -2.94
CA ARG A 459 -2.38 28.02 -1.90
C ARG A 459 -3.84 27.72 -2.26
N VAL A 460 -4.50 26.91 -1.45
CA VAL A 460 -5.87 26.43 -1.69
C VAL A 460 -6.84 27.08 -0.70
N ASP A 461 -7.90 27.69 -1.21
CA ASP A 461 -9.02 28.19 -0.41
C ASP A 461 -9.95 27.03 -0.03
N VAL A 462 -10.07 26.75 1.28
CA VAL A 462 -10.93 25.71 1.87
C VAL A 462 -12.09 26.28 2.69
N SER A 463 -12.31 27.60 2.64
CA SER A 463 -13.35 28.30 3.41
C SER A 463 -14.77 27.81 3.09
N PHE A 464 -14.98 27.21 1.91
CA PHE A 464 -16.29 26.70 1.47
C PHE A 464 -16.83 25.57 2.36
N ALA A 465 -15.95 24.81 3.04
CA ALA A 465 -16.30 23.66 3.87
C ALA A 465 -16.26 23.97 5.37
N VAL A 466 -15.88 25.19 5.77
CA VAL A 466 -15.97 25.64 7.15
C VAL A 466 -17.37 26.20 7.36
N PRO A 467 -18.25 25.57 8.18
CA PRO A 467 -19.62 26.04 8.36
C PRO A 467 -19.66 27.50 8.85
N ALA A 468 -20.24 28.39 8.04
CA ALA A 468 -20.52 29.74 8.47
C ALA A 468 -21.77 29.74 9.37
N GLY A 469 -21.60 29.85 10.70
CA GLY A 469 -22.72 30.16 11.60
C GLY A 469 -22.85 29.38 12.90
N GLU A 470 -21.95 28.44 13.22
CA GLU A 470 -21.87 27.86 14.57
C GLU A 470 -20.75 28.57 15.34
N GLY A 471 -21.12 29.34 16.37
CA GLY A 471 -20.28 30.37 16.99
C GLY A 471 -18.87 29.91 17.38
N ASP A 472 -17.85 30.71 17.06
CA ASP A 472 -16.45 30.67 17.53
C ASP A 472 -15.68 29.32 17.47
N GLY A 473 -16.31 28.22 17.03
CA GLY A 473 -15.84 26.85 17.26
C GLY A 473 -15.67 25.96 16.03
N ALA A 474 -16.33 26.24 14.89
CA ALA A 474 -16.14 25.43 13.69
C ALA A 474 -14.78 25.73 13.04
N ARG A 475 -13.82 24.82 13.17
CA ARG A 475 -12.44 24.96 12.70
C ARG A 475 -12.10 23.85 11.73
N ALA A 476 -11.41 24.19 10.64
CA ALA A 476 -10.75 23.17 9.84
C ALA A 476 -9.37 22.89 10.43
N HIS A 477 -9.00 21.61 10.49
CA HIS A 477 -7.72 21.15 11.00
C HIS A 477 -6.84 20.62 9.87
N VAL A 478 -5.52 20.77 10.02
CA VAL A 478 -4.56 20.40 8.99
C VAL A 478 -3.46 19.54 9.58
N LYS A 479 -3.24 18.37 8.97
CA LYS A 479 -2.06 17.52 9.19
C LYS A 479 -1.25 17.37 7.91
N ARG A 480 0.07 17.35 8.05
CA ARG A 480 1.01 17.38 6.92
C ARG A 480 1.89 16.14 6.89
N MET A 481 1.95 15.50 5.73
CA MET A 481 3.01 14.55 5.38
C MET A 481 4.09 15.29 4.62
N THR A 482 5.29 15.41 5.17
CA THR A 482 6.33 16.27 4.59
C THR A 482 7.75 15.80 4.88
N ALA A 483 8.70 16.26 4.07
CA ALA A 483 10.13 16.05 4.31
C ALA A 483 10.94 17.22 3.70
N PRO A 484 12.18 17.50 4.16
CA PRO A 484 13.00 18.56 3.59
C PRO A 484 13.13 18.48 2.07
N TYR A 485 13.37 17.27 1.55
CA TYR A 485 13.58 17.02 0.12
C TYR A 485 12.86 15.75 -0.32
N VAL A 486 12.38 15.74 -1.56
CA VAL A 486 11.65 14.62 -2.16
C VAL A 486 12.47 13.33 -2.24
N ASN A 487 13.79 13.45 -2.40
CA ASN A 487 14.71 12.32 -2.54
C ASN A 487 15.35 11.89 -1.22
N THR A 488 14.85 12.33 -0.06
CA THR A 488 15.35 11.83 1.23
C THR A 488 14.89 10.38 1.44
N GLY A 489 15.83 9.48 1.70
CA GLY A 489 15.55 8.12 2.21
C GLY A 489 15.67 8.00 3.74
N ASN A 490 15.98 9.11 4.43
CA ASN A 490 16.08 9.14 5.88
C ASN A 490 14.70 9.38 6.50
N SER A 491 14.13 8.34 7.11
CA SER A 491 12.80 8.38 7.72
C SER A 491 12.72 9.28 8.96
N SER A 492 13.83 9.61 9.62
CA SER A 492 13.86 10.59 10.71
C SER A 492 13.68 12.05 10.24
N LEU A 493 13.81 12.30 8.92
CA LEU A 493 13.62 13.64 8.34
C LEU A 493 12.24 13.83 7.72
N SER A 494 11.49 12.75 7.52
CA SER A 494 10.13 12.81 7.01
C SER A 494 9.13 12.68 8.16
N THR A 495 8.05 13.46 8.13
CA THR A 495 7.07 13.50 9.22
C THR A 495 5.63 13.39 8.72
N TRP A 496 4.79 12.79 9.56
CA TRP A 496 3.33 12.89 9.52
C TRP A 496 2.89 13.68 10.76
N ALA A 497 2.22 14.81 10.55
CA ALA A 497 1.75 15.70 11.61
C ALA A 497 2.87 16.03 12.62
N GLY A 498 4.07 16.41 12.13
CA GLY A 498 5.21 16.76 12.98
C GLY A 498 6.03 15.60 13.55
N GLN A 499 5.56 14.35 13.44
CA GLN A 499 6.24 13.18 13.99
C GLN A 499 6.90 12.33 12.91
N SER A 500 8.13 11.87 13.17
CA SER A 500 8.81 10.83 12.39
C SER A 500 8.68 9.47 13.08
N PHE A 501 8.94 8.38 12.36
CA PHE A 501 8.74 7.01 12.87
C PHE A 501 9.87 6.04 12.52
N PRO A 502 11.16 6.42 12.62
CA PRO A 502 12.27 5.59 12.12
C PRO A 502 12.29 4.18 12.72
N GLN A 503 11.82 4.01 13.96
CA GLN A 503 11.72 2.71 14.64
C GLN A 503 10.25 2.29 14.89
N GLY A 504 9.30 2.77 14.08
CA GLY A 504 7.86 2.50 14.22
C GLY A 504 7.17 3.23 15.38
N LYS A 505 7.94 3.80 16.30
CA LYS A 505 7.47 4.68 17.40
C LYS A 505 7.56 6.15 16.97
N PRO A 506 6.63 7.01 17.43
CA PRO A 506 6.67 8.43 17.11
C PRO A 506 7.87 9.11 17.77
N GLU A 507 8.57 9.92 16.99
CA GLU A 507 9.61 10.84 17.43
C GLU A 507 9.23 12.27 17.01
N GLY A 508 9.16 13.19 17.98
CA GLY A 508 8.67 14.55 17.79
C GLY A 508 7.27 14.78 18.39
N GLU A 509 6.83 16.02 18.38
CA GLU A 509 5.49 16.41 18.86
C GLU A 509 4.47 16.36 17.72
N THR A 510 3.25 15.94 18.05
CA THR A 510 2.13 15.99 17.10
C THR A 510 1.76 17.45 16.84
N VAL A 511 1.68 17.82 15.56
CA VAL A 511 1.30 19.15 15.09
C VAL A 511 0.00 19.04 14.32
N ILE A 512 -1.06 19.60 14.89
CA ILE A 512 -2.37 19.77 14.26
C ILE A 512 -2.58 21.27 14.09
N GLU A 513 -2.54 21.73 12.84
CA GLU A 513 -2.74 23.14 12.51
C GLU A 513 -4.24 23.46 12.49
N THR A 514 -4.59 24.69 12.86
CA THR A 514 -5.94 25.25 12.65
C THR A 514 -5.88 26.17 11.44
N VAL A 515 -6.80 26.01 10.48
CA VAL A 515 -6.90 26.91 9.34
C VAL A 515 -7.25 28.32 9.83
N GLY A 516 -6.50 29.32 9.36
CA GLY A 516 -6.70 30.71 9.74
C GLY A 516 -7.98 31.32 9.17
N GLU A 517 -8.29 32.55 9.58
CA GLU A 517 -9.47 33.30 9.11
C GLU A 517 -9.49 33.54 7.61
N ASP A 518 -8.33 33.50 6.94
CA ASP A 518 -8.23 33.61 5.48
C ASP A 518 -8.72 32.34 4.76
N GLY A 519 -8.91 31.23 5.48
CA GLY A 519 -9.40 29.97 4.93
C GLY A 519 -8.40 29.29 3.99
N VAL A 520 -7.12 29.67 4.01
CA VAL A 520 -6.13 29.20 3.04
C VAL A 520 -5.23 28.12 3.64
N VAL A 521 -5.09 27.01 2.91
CA VAL A 521 -4.09 25.98 3.16
C VAL A 521 -3.00 26.07 2.10
N GLU A 522 -1.77 26.34 2.52
CA GLU A 522 -0.59 26.27 1.65
C GLU A 522 -0.04 24.85 1.61
N VAL A 523 0.30 24.34 0.43
CA VAL A 523 0.87 23.00 0.21
C VAL A 523 2.16 23.14 -0.59
N ARG A 524 3.30 22.94 0.07
CA ARG A 524 4.64 23.04 -0.54
C ARG A 524 4.85 21.95 -1.60
N GLY A 525 5.73 22.20 -2.58
CA GLY A 525 6.25 21.13 -3.44
C GLY A 525 6.80 19.96 -2.62
N SER A 526 6.42 18.73 -2.99
CA SER A 526 6.73 17.50 -2.26
C SER A 526 6.14 17.48 -0.85
N GLN A 527 4.82 17.67 -0.77
CA GLN A 527 4.04 17.61 0.46
C GLN A 527 2.64 17.06 0.15
N ALA A 528 2.10 16.26 1.07
CA ALA A 528 0.67 15.93 1.10
C ALA A 528 0.05 16.48 2.38
N VAL A 529 -1.19 16.92 2.29
CA VAL A 529 -1.95 17.51 3.39
C VAL A 529 -3.31 16.85 3.48
N LEU A 530 -3.73 16.51 4.69
CA LEU A 530 -5.09 16.11 5.00
C LEU A 530 -5.74 17.24 5.80
N VAL A 531 -6.79 17.82 5.24
CA VAL A 531 -7.63 18.85 5.85
C VAL A 531 -8.87 18.17 6.40
N PHE A 532 -9.22 18.43 7.64
CA PHE A 532 -10.39 17.88 8.34
C PHE A 532 -11.38 19.00 8.61
N PHE A 533 -12.67 18.72 8.40
CA PHE A 533 -13.77 19.65 8.71
C PHE A 533 -14.64 19.16 9.88
N ASN A 534 -14.23 18.08 10.54
CA ASN A 534 -14.86 17.52 11.72
C ASN A 534 -13.78 17.12 12.73
N ASP A 535 -13.83 17.72 13.92
CA ASP A 535 -12.86 17.52 15.01
C ASP A 535 -12.83 16.06 15.48
N GLU A 536 -13.97 15.36 15.48
CA GLU A 536 -14.08 13.96 15.90
C GLU A 536 -13.29 13.00 15.00
N GLU A 537 -12.98 13.43 13.76
CA GLU A 537 -12.19 12.64 12.82
C GLU A 537 -10.68 12.90 12.93
N VAL A 538 -10.25 13.86 13.77
CA VAL A 538 -8.84 14.25 13.91
C VAL A 538 -8.18 13.43 15.01
N TYR A 539 -7.39 12.41 14.63
CA TYR A 539 -6.63 11.63 15.61
C TYR A 539 -5.67 12.52 16.42
N GLY A 540 -5.79 12.50 17.76
CA GLY A 540 -4.89 13.24 18.66
C GLY A 540 -5.28 14.70 18.92
N LEU A 541 -6.45 15.14 18.44
CA LEU A 541 -7.18 16.30 18.98
C LEU A 541 -8.06 15.83 20.15
#